data_AF-A0A6H0T7V1-F1
#
_entry.id   AF-A0A6H0T7V1-F1
#
_cell.length_a   1.000
_cell.length_b   1.000
_cell.length_c   1.000
_cell.angle_alpha   90.00
_cell.angle_beta   90.00
_cell.angle_gamma   90.00
#
_symmetry.space_group_name_H-M   'P 1'
#
loop_
_entity.id
_entity.type
_entity.pdbx_description
1 polymer ?
#
loop_
_entity_poly.entity_id
_entity_poly.type
_entity_poly.pdbx_seq_one_letter_code
_entity_poly.pdbx_strand_id
1 'polypeptide(L)'
;MKKLLCLFSVFFYISSYAHINNELHEIAELEAKNRKVLKSSNAKEEFSLLFKDFCKGIMLSSAEKYYEIKLSLVFKEKLCDCHSKGIVQEFTLSELSAMFKQNNNIYNRQERVDKIFKQCLNKI
;
A
#
# COMPACT_ATOMS: atom_id res chain seq x y z
N MET A 1 -3.27 18.98 10.12
CA MET A 1 -3.34 18.24 8.83
C MET A 1 -2.03 18.21 8.04
N LYS A 2 -1.30 19.32 7.85
CA LYS A 2 0.02 19.30 7.15
C LYS A 2 1.09 18.39 7.76
N LYS A 3 1.07 18.19 9.09
CA LYS A 3 1.97 17.23 9.76
C LYS A 3 1.69 15.79 9.31
N LEU A 4 0.42 15.37 9.20
CA LEU A 4 0.04 14.03 8.73
C LEU A 4 0.60 13.71 7.33
N LEU A 5 0.59 14.68 6.42
CA LEU A 5 1.10 14.55 5.06
C LEU A 5 2.62 14.32 4.96
N CYS A 6 3.42 14.85 5.90
CA CYS A 6 4.85 14.54 6.02
C CYS A 6 5.12 13.26 6.83
N LEU A 7 4.23 12.88 7.74
CA LEU A 7 4.37 11.70 8.59
C LEU A 7 4.22 10.39 7.77
N PHE A 8 3.38 10.40 6.73
CA PHE A 8 3.15 9.20 5.92
C PHE A 8 4.10 9.01 4.73
N SER A 9 4.82 10.04 4.27
CA SER A 9 5.71 9.95 3.09
C SER A 9 6.98 9.13 3.31
N VAL A 10 7.29 8.73 4.54
CA VAL A 10 8.50 7.97 4.88
C VAL A 10 8.28 6.45 4.75
N PHE A 11 7.03 5.98 4.84
CA PHE A 11 6.73 4.55 5.01
C PHE A 11 6.50 3.76 3.73
N PHE A 12 6.34 4.42 2.59
CA PHE A 12 5.85 3.76 1.38
C PHE A 12 6.92 3.12 0.50
N TYR A 13 8.16 3.02 0.96
CA TYR A 13 9.12 2.10 0.35
C TYR A 13 8.62 0.65 0.56
N ILE A 14 7.76 0.18 -0.36
CA ILE A 14 7.11 -1.15 -0.35
C ILE A 14 8.14 -2.30 -0.26
N SER A 15 9.44 -2.03 -0.43
CA SER A 15 10.53 -2.99 -0.17
C SER A 15 11.50 -2.61 0.95
N SER A 16 11.63 -1.35 1.38
CA SER A 16 12.69 -0.96 2.33
C SER A 16 12.20 -0.81 3.77
N TYR A 17 10.92 -0.50 3.98
CA TYR A 17 10.42 -0.23 5.34
C TYR A 17 9.86 -1.45 6.06
N ALA A 18 9.42 -2.46 5.31
CA ALA A 18 9.03 -3.73 5.91
C ALA A 18 10.24 -4.50 6.51
N HIS A 19 11.47 -4.09 6.16
CA HIS A 19 12.69 -4.49 6.86
C HIS A 19 12.85 -3.85 8.26
N ILE A 20 12.19 -2.73 8.55
CA ILE A 20 12.36 -1.98 9.80
C ILE A 20 11.46 -2.54 10.92
N ASN A 21 10.39 -3.28 10.59
CA ASN A 21 9.40 -3.79 11.56
C ASN A 21 9.24 -5.32 11.63
N ASN A 22 10.16 -6.13 11.11
CA ASN A 22 10.07 -7.61 11.13
C ASN A 22 8.86 -8.20 10.37
N GLU A 23 8.22 -7.43 9.49
CA GLU A 23 7.04 -7.83 8.68
C GLU A 23 7.42 -8.67 7.43
N LEU A 24 8.65 -9.18 7.37
CA LEU A 24 9.17 -10.03 6.29
C LEU A 24 8.26 -11.23 5.99
N HIS A 25 7.68 -11.82 7.03
CA HIS A 25 6.74 -12.93 6.87
C HIS A 25 5.47 -12.52 6.14
N GLU A 26 4.90 -11.36 6.48
CA GLU A 26 3.67 -10.85 5.87
C GLU A 26 3.91 -10.45 4.39
N ILE A 27 5.08 -9.89 4.06
CA ILE A 27 5.46 -9.65 2.66
C ILE A 27 5.56 -10.97 1.89
N ALA A 28 6.18 -12.00 2.46
CA ALA A 28 6.34 -13.29 1.79
C ALA A 28 4.98 -13.95 1.50
N GLU A 29 4.02 -13.84 2.42
CA GLU A 29 2.64 -14.27 2.18
C GLU A 29 1.95 -13.46 1.09
N LEU A 30 2.18 -12.14 1.04
CA LEU A 30 1.64 -11.26 0.00
C LEU A 30 2.24 -11.57 -1.37
N GLU A 31 3.53 -11.88 -1.46
CA GLU A 31 4.17 -12.35 -2.69
C GLU A 31 3.54 -13.66 -3.19
N ALA A 32 3.24 -14.59 -2.27
CA ALA A 32 2.57 -15.84 -2.61
C ALA A 32 1.13 -15.61 -3.11
N LYS A 33 0.39 -14.69 -2.47
CA LYS A 33 -0.96 -14.28 -2.91
C LYS A 33 -0.91 -13.60 -4.28
N ASN A 34 0.02 -12.67 -4.50
CA ASN A 34 0.24 -11.99 -5.79
C ASN A 34 0.43 -13.00 -6.94
N ARG A 35 1.23 -14.06 -6.75
CA ARG A 35 1.41 -15.11 -7.76
C ARG A 35 0.10 -15.82 -8.16
N LYS A 36 -0.87 -15.93 -7.25
CA LYS A 36 -2.20 -16.51 -7.54
C LYS A 36 -3.07 -15.52 -8.33
N VAL A 37 -3.07 -14.25 -7.92
CA VAL A 37 -3.86 -13.17 -8.55
C VAL A 37 -3.53 -12.98 -10.02
N LEU A 38 -2.25 -13.11 -10.40
CA LEU A 38 -1.79 -12.99 -11.80
C LEU A 38 -2.45 -13.98 -12.78
N LYS A 39 -2.98 -15.10 -12.28
CA LYS A 39 -3.63 -16.13 -13.11
C LYS A 39 -5.14 -15.97 -13.19
N SER A 40 -5.71 -14.98 -12.50
CA SER A 40 -7.15 -14.73 -12.45
C SER A 40 -7.64 -13.90 -13.63
N SER A 41 -8.85 -14.20 -14.12
CA SER A 41 -9.56 -13.38 -15.09
C SER A 41 -9.93 -11.99 -14.54
N ASN A 42 -10.00 -11.85 -13.20
CA ASN A 42 -10.36 -10.61 -12.51
C ASN A 42 -9.17 -10.00 -11.74
N ALA A 43 -7.96 -10.18 -12.25
CA ALA A 43 -6.71 -9.83 -11.56
C ALA A 43 -6.70 -8.40 -10.94
N LYS A 44 -7.26 -7.39 -11.62
CA LYS A 44 -7.31 -6.02 -11.07
C LYS A 44 -8.18 -5.89 -9.81
N GLU A 45 -9.31 -6.58 -9.76
CA GLU A 45 -10.20 -6.56 -8.61
C GLU A 45 -9.56 -7.28 -7.43
N GLU A 46 -8.94 -8.42 -7.68
CA GLU A 46 -8.19 -9.17 -6.67
C GLU A 46 -6.97 -8.39 -6.15
N PHE A 47 -6.24 -7.68 -7.02
CA PHE A 47 -5.20 -6.75 -6.59
C PHE A 47 -5.76 -5.63 -5.71
N SER A 48 -6.93 -5.08 -6.05
CA SER A 48 -7.56 -4.01 -5.27
C SER A 48 -7.88 -4.48 -3.85
N LEU A 49 -8.33 -5.73 -3.68
CA LEU A 49 -8.54 -6.32 -2.36
C LEU A 49 -7.21 -6.53 -1.62
N LEU A 50 -6.20 -7.09 -2.30
CA LEU A 50 -4.88 -7.32 -1.72
C LEU A 50 -4.22 -6.03 -1.20
N PHE A 51 -4.26 -4.95 -1.99
CA PHE A 51 -3.71 -3.65 -1.60
C PHE A 51 -4.51 -2.99 -0.49
N LYS A 52 -5.82 -3.22 -0.44
CA LYS A 52 -6.66 -2.72 0.66
C LYS A 52 -6.30 -3.38 1.98
N ASP A 53 -6.09 -4.69 1.98
CA ASP A 53 -5.68 -5.44 3.16
C ASP A 53 -4.27 -5.04 3.60
N PHE A 54 -3.33 -4.90 2.66
CA PHE A 54 -1.98 -4.38 2.94
C PHE A 54 -2.02 -2.99 3.58
N CYS A 55 -2.82 -2.08 3.02
CA CYS A 55 -2.97 -0.73 3.55
C CYS A 55 -3.49 -0.73 5.00
N LYS A 56 -4.50 -1.55 5.30
CA LYS A 56 -5.07 -1.61 6.65
C LYS A 56 -4.17 -2.31 7.65
N GLY A 57 -3.70 -3.50 7.29
CA GLY A 57 -3.02 -4.42 8.19
C GLY A 57 -1.60 -3.98 8.49
N ILE A 58 -0.87 -3.56 7.46
CA ILE A 58 0.55 -3.23 7.57
C ILE A 58 0.73 -1.72 7.65
N MET A 59 0.35 -1.00 6.60
CA MET A 59 0.74 0.40 6.43
C MET A 59 0.14 1.32 7.50
N LEU A 60 -1.18 1.28 7.73
CA LEU A 60 -1.82 2.11 8.75
C LEU A 60 -1.52 1.62 10.16
N SER A 61 -1.47 0.30 10.41
CA SER A 61 -1.11 -0.23 11.73
C SER A 61 0.32 0.14 12.14
N SER A 62 1.29 0.04 11.21
CA SER A 62 2.67 0.46 11.46
C SER A 62 2.76 1.96 11.75
N ALA A 63 1.99 2.79 11.04
CA ALA A 63 1.93 4.22 11.33
C ALA A 63 1.26 4.55 12.67
N GLU A 64 0.15 3.88 13.02
CA GLU A 64 -0.51 3.99 14.32
C GLU A 64 0.47 3.67 15.46
N LYS A 65 1.22 2.57 15.33
CA LYS A 65 2.23 2.15 16.31
C LYS A 65 3.37 3.16 16.43
N TYR A 66 3.92 3.62 15.31
CA TYR A 66 5.06 4.53 15.29
C TYR A 66 4.71 5.91 15.86
N TYR A 67 3.51 6.42 15.57
CA TYR A 67 3.06 7.72 16.04
C TYR A 67 2.28 7.68 17.35
N GLU A 68 2.08 6.50 17.93
CA GLU A 68 1.28 6.29 19.14
C GLU A 68 -0.14 6.90 19.00
N ILE A 69 -0.71 6.81 17.80
CA ILE A 69 -2.07 7.27 17.49
C ILE A 69 -2.97 6.09 17.15
N LYS A 70 -4.28 6.26 17.35
CA LYS A 70 -5.28 5.31 16.90
C LYS A 70 -6.26 5.98 15.94
N LEU A 71 -6.26 5.54 14.69
CA LEU A 71 -7.18 5.97 13.66
C LEU A 71 -8.50 5.20 13.82
N SER A 72 -9.61 5.87 13.54
CA SER A 72 -10.92 5.21 13.58
C SER A 72 -11.03 4.17 12.47
N LEU A 73 -11.80 3.10 12.73
CA LEU A 73 -12.05 2.05 11.75
C LEU A 73 -12.60 2.63 10.43
N VAL A 74 -13.54 3.58 10.54
CA VAL A 74 -14.16 4.25 9.40
C VAL A 74 -13.13 5.04 8.57
N PHE A 75 -12.18 5.71 9.22
CA PHE A 75 -11.12 6.43 8.52
C PHE A 75 -10.21 5.46 7.76
N LYS A 76 -9.77 4.37 8.41
CA LYS A 76 -8.93 3.34 7.79
C LYS A 76 -9.62 2.69 6.60
N GLU A 77 -10.92 2.40 6.72
CA GLU A 77 -11.74 1.86 5.65
C GLU A 77 -11.76 2.77 4.42
N LYS A 78 -12.11 4.05 4.62
CA LYS A 78 -12.24 5.02 3.53
C LYS A 78 -10.90 5.27 2.84
N LEU A 79 -9.83 5.46 3.62
CA LEU A 79 -8.50 5.76 3.09
C LEU A 79 -7.95 4.58 2.29
N CYS A 80 -8.03 3.37 2.82
CA CYS A 80 -7.50 2.19 2.14
C CYS A 80 -8.34 1.76 0.94
N ASP A 81 -9.66 1.97 0.96
CA ASP A 81 -10.51 1.72 -0.20
C ASP A 81 -10.21 2.70 -1.35
N CYS A 82 -10.02 3.99 -1.04
CA CYS A 82 -9.59 4.97 -2.03
C CYS A 82 -8.20 4.63 -2.57
N HIS A 83 -7.25 4.34 -1.67
CA HIS A 83 -5.87 4.11 -2.04
C HIS A 83 -5.72 2.87 -2.93
N SER A 84 -6.32 1.74 -2.56
CA SER A 84 -6.22 0.50 -3.34
C SER A 84 -6.84 0.64 -4.74
N LYS A 85 -7.99 1.32 -4.86
CA LYS A 85 -8.62 1.66 -6.14
C LYS A 85 -7.71 2.54 -7.00
N GLY A 86 -7.10 3.56 -6.40
CA GLY A 86 -6.14 4.42 -7.10
C GLY A 86 -4.93 3.65 -7.63
N ILE A 87 -4.39 2.72 -6.83
CA ILE A 87 -3.26 1.87 -7.25
C ILE A 87 -3.63 1.02 -8.47
N VAL A 88 -4.76 0.30 -8.44
CA VAL A 88 -5.12 -0.58 -9.58
C VAL A 88 -5.55 0.18 -10.84
N GLN A 89 -5.93 1.45 -10.70
CA GLN A 89 -6.22 2.34 -11.83
C GLN A 89 -4.93 2.90 -12.45
N GLU A 90 -3.99 3.31 -11.62
CA GLU A 90 -2.74 3.95 -12.04
C GLU A 90 -1.76 2.95 -12.68
N PHE A 91 -1.66 1.73 -12.15
CA PHE A 91 -0.64 0.77 -12.56
C PHE A 91 -1.20 -0.32 -13.49
N THR A 92 -0.36 -0.76 -14.43
CA THR A 92 -0.61 -1.95 -15.26
C THR A 92 -0.49 -3.23 -14.44
N LEU A 93 -1.09 -4.33 -14.91
CA LEU A 93 -0.96 -5.64 -14.23
C LEU A 93 0.50 -6.08 -14.07
N SER A 94 1.35 -5.79 -15.08
CA SER A 94 2.79 -6.05 -15.00
C SER A 94 3.45 -5.26 -13.87
N GLU A 95 3.13 -3.96 -13.74
CA GLU A 95 3.66 -3.12 -12.66
C GLU A 95 3.15 -3.57 -11.29
N LEU A 96 1.84 -3.86 -11.15
CA LEU A 96 1.23 -4.38 -9.93
C LEU A 96 1.91 -5.68 -9.46
N SER A 97 2.17 -6.59 -10.40
CA SER A 97 2.89 -7.83 -10.12
C SER A 97 4.33 -7.61 -9.64
N ALA A 98 4.96 -6.52 -10.10
CA ALA A 98 6.31 -6.13 -9.76
C ALA A 98 6.38 -5.26 -8.51
N MET A 99 5.25 -4.78 -7.95
CA MET A 99 5.24 -3.99 -6.71
C MET A 99 5.83 -4.77 -5.54
N PHE A 100 5.65 -6.08 -5.54
CA PHE A 100 6.17 -7.00 -4.53
C PHE A 100 7.54 -7.59 -4.91
N LYS A 101 8.17 -7.18 -6.01
CA LYS A 101 9.53 -7.63 -6.39
C LYS A 101 10.56 -6.57 -6.01
N GLN A 102 11.70 -7.00 -5.46
CA GLN A 102 12.78 -6.13 -4.92
C GLN A 102 13.58 -5.30 -5.97
N ASN A 103 13.16 -5.19 -7.24
CA ASN A 103 14.02 -4.59 -8.28
C ASN A 103 13.83 -3.07 -8.54
N ASN A 104 14.93 -2.34 -8.30
CA ASN A 104 15.53 -1.10 -8.83
C ASN A 104 14.72 0.10 -9.39
N ASN A 105 13.51 -0.02 -9.93
CA ASN A 105 12.74 1.17 -10.41
C ASN A 105 11.79 1.73 -9.35
N ILE A 106 12.29 1.80 -8.12
CA ILE A 106 11.48 2.10 -6.93
C ILE A 106 11.02 3.56 -6.93
N TYR A 107 11.83 4.50 -7.42
CA TYR A 107 11.60 5.93 -7.25
C TYR A 107 10.37 6.49 -8.00
N ASN A 108 10.20 6.17 -9.29
CA ASN A 108 9.03 6.65 -10.07
C ASN A 108 7.73 5.98 -9.59
N ARG A 109 7.82 4.70 -9.20
CA ARG A 109 6.69 3.97 -8.59
C ARG A 109 6.27 4.61 -7.27
N GLN A 110 7.25 5.00 -6.46
CA GLN A 110 7.05 5.62 -5.15
C GLN A 110 6.28 6.93 -5.26
N GLU A 111 6.72 7.82 -6.15
CA GLU A 111 6.08 9.12 -6.34
C GLU A 111 4.60 8.99 -6.74
N ARG A 112 4.28 8.03 -7.61
CA ARG A 112 2.90 7.74 -8.05
C ARG A 112 2.05 7.20 -6.90
N VAL A 113 2.58 6.25 -6.11
CA VAL A 113 1.91 5.72 -4.91
C VAL A 113 1.64 6.83 -3.90
N ASP A 114 2.62 7.69 -3.62
CA ASP A 114 2.50 8.81 -2.70
C ASP A 114 1.48 9.85 -3.19
N LYS A 115 1.47 10.14 -4.50
CA LYS A 115 0.49 11.04 -5.11
C LYS A 115 -0.93 10.52 -4.90
N ILE A 116 -1.18 9.23 -5.15
CA ILE A 116 -2.49 8.59 -4.92
C ILE A 116 -2.88 8.71 -3.45
N PHE A 117 -1.97 8.37 -2.54
CA PHE A 117 -2.24 8.43 -1.11
C PHE A 117 -2.61 9.85 -0.66
N LYS A 118 -1.84 10.87 -1.07
CA LYS A 118 -2.13 12.28 -0.77
C LYS A 118 -3.48 12.71 -1.32
N GLN A 119 -3.80 12.32 -2.55
CA GLN A 119 -5.12 12.59 -3.15
C GLN A 119 -6.26 11.95 -2.35
N CYS A 120 -6.08 10.72 -1.87
CA CYS A 120 -7.08 10.05 -1.04
C CYS A 120 -7.22 10.69 0.34
N LEU A 121 -6.11 11.07 0.98
CA LEU A 121 -6.13 11.75 2.27
C LEU A 121 -6.85 13.10 2.20
N ASN A 122 -6.70 13.85 1.10
CA ASN A 122 -7.38 15.14 0.90
C ASN A 122 -8.88 15.02 0.63
N LYS A 123 -9.39 13.81 0.32
CA LYS A 123 -10.81 13.54 0.07
C LYS A 123 -11.57 13.10 1.32
N ILE A 124 -10.88 12.93 2.45
CA ILE A 124 -11.42 12.44 3.72
C ILE A 124 -11.33 13.54 4.76
#